data_AF-A0A1A8IV05-F1
#
_entry.id   AF-A0A1A8IV05-F1
#
_cell.length_a   1.000
_cell.length_b   1.000
_cell.length_c   1.000
_cell.angle_alpha   90.00
_cell.angle_beta   90.00
_cell.angle_gamma   90.00
#
_symmetry.space_group_name_H-M   'P 1'
#
loop_
_entity.id
_entity.type
_entity.pdbx_description
1 polymer ?
#
loop_
_entity_poly.entity_id
_entity_poly.type
_entity_poly.pdbx_seq_one_letter_code
_entity_poly.pdbx_strand_id
1 'polypeptide(L)'
;KGKGRGKKSNQEVSEEDKAALGRFLDTLRGSRRLMLISTPSRDATLFIQQTEENKRHQCELAVRKITVVTSVGEGSDATLTLRHQQLGSPLSDQSEQVLDSRLIPLLRSELGLSTSDLFSMTVTDHDIQPKRVFEAPPSSSTLFEYIDNFSSRYAEKEKERKSLPVCSKDTQDPRAENSLLRFMSKRRLLLISAPSDDDYSFQQQISALSGQECSLGMRHFAMLKLTGNGEKASGTVELLPINGRSQSEVEPLSRDMVNNLREQLKISKDYFSLVVVGKDGDVKAWFPSPLWSLDNIYDLVDSMELRVQEAKLQKRLGISCPETGGGRGGGSEEGRYPGYDEEEAEKMYM
;
A
#
# COMPACT_ATOMS: atom_id res chain seq x y z
N LYS A 1 -48.56 13.88 -53.66
CA LYS A 1 -47.46 13.33 -54.50
C LYS A 1 -46.30 14.34 -54.39
N GLY A 2 -45.10 14.06 -53.90
CA GLY A 2 -44.46 12.80 -53.52
C GLY A 2 -43.48 12.99 -52.37
N LYS A 3 -43.26 11.87 -51.67
CA LYS A 3 -42.26 11.64 -50.62
C LYS A 3 -40.86 11.45 -51.23
N GLY A 4 -39.85 11.66 -50.38
CA GLY A 4 -38.54 11.00 -50.46
C GLY A 4 -37.47 11.87 -51.14
N ARG A 5 -36.25 12.01 -50.61
CA ARG A 5 -35.43 10.97 -49.98
C ARG A 5 -34.39 11.67 -49.10
N GLY A 6 -34.54 11.59 -47.78
CA GLY A 6 -33.42 11.79 -46.87
C GLY A 6 -32.49 10.58 -47.01
N LYS A 7 -31.32 10.77 -47.61
CA LYS A 7 -30.23 9.78 -47.54
C LYS A 7 -29.73 9.75 -46.09
N LYS A 8 -30.26 8.84 -45.27
CA LYS A 8 -29.52 8.34 -44.11
C LYS A 8 -28.35 7.53 -44.69
N SER A 9 -27.18 8.13 -44.68
CA SER A 9 -25.91 7.45 -44.93
C SER A 9 -25.65 6.48 -43.78
N ASN A 10 -26.16 5.25 -43.88
CA ASN A 10 -25.54 4.13 -43.18
C ASN A 10 -24.17 3.95 -43.83
N GLN A 11 -23.13 4.34 -43.10
CA GLN A 11 -21.74 4.15 -43.50
C GLN A 11 -21.49 2.64 -43.57
N GLU A 12 -21.46 2.09 -44.78
CA GLU A 12 -21.09 0.71 -45.02
C GLU A 12 -19.66 0.50 -44.51
N VAL A 13 -19.51 -0.43 -43.57
CA VAL A 13 -18.22 -0.85 -43.02
C VAL A 13 -17.35 -1.37 -44.17
N SER A 14 -16.18 -0.76 -44.39
CA SER A 14 -15.27 -1.18 -45.45
C SER A 14 -14.65 -2.55 -45.15
N GLU A 15 -14.51 -3.41 -46.15
CA GLU A 15 -13.76 -4.67 -46.04
C GLU A 15 -12.30 -4.44 -45.61
N GLU A 16 -11.74 -3.27 -45.93
CA GLU A 16 -10.43 -2.84 -45.46
C GLU A 16 -10.39 -2.65 -43.94
N ASP A 17 -11.45 -2.08 -43.35
CA ASP A 17 -11.55 -1.85 -41.91
C ASP A 17 -11.73 -3.18 -41.15
N LYS A 18 -12.46 -4.14 -41.73
CA LYS A 18 -12.55 -5.51 -41.20
C LYS A 18 -11.19 -6.23 -41.23
N ALA A 19 -10.46 -6.11 -42.33
CA ALA A 19 -9.11 -6.68 -42.45
C ALA A 19 -8.12 -6.02 -41.48
N ALA A 20 -8.21 -4.71 -41.29
CA ALA A 20 -7.39 -3.97 -40.32
C ALA A 20 -7.69 -4.40 -38.88
N LEU A 21 -8.98 -4.55 -38.53
CA LEU A 21 -9.38 -5.07 -37.23
C LEU A 21 -8.87 -6.50 -37.00
N GLY A 22 -9.01 -7.39 -38.00
CA GLY A 22 -8.52 -8.77 -37.91
C GLY A 22 -7.02 -8.82 -37.61
N ARG A 23 -6.21 -8.08 -38.38
CA ARG A 23 -4.75 -7.97 -38.13
C ARG A 23 -4.46 -7.45 -36.72
N PHE A 24 -5.19 -6.45 -36.27
CA PHE A 24 -5.04 -5.89 -34.93
C PHE A 24 -5.31 -6.95 -33.85
N LEU A 25 -6.46 -7.63 -33.89
CA LEU A 25 -6.80 -8.66 -32.91
C LEU A 25 -5.82 -9.83 -32.93
N ASP A 26 -5.31 -10.19 -34.11
CA ASP A 26 -4.30 -11.24 -34.26
C ASP A 26 -2.95 -10.89 -33.62
N THR A 27 -2.61 -9.60 -33.48
CA THR A 27 -1.41 -9.20 -32.70
C THR A 27 -1.52 -9.56 -31.21
N LEU A 28 -2.74 -9.57 -30.68
CA LEU A 28 -3.02 -9.87 -29.27
C LEU A 28 -3.31 -11.37 -29.05
N ARG A 29 -3.88 -12.02 -30.06
CA ARG A 29 -4.28 -13.42 -30.02
C ARG A 29 -3.10 -14.32 -29.62
N GLY A 30 -3.34 -15.20 -28.66
CA GLY A 30 -2.33 -16.12 -28.12
C GLY A 30 -1.30 -15.49 -27.16
N SER A 31 -1.15 -14.17 -27.14
CA SER A 31 -0.10 -13.48 -26.38
C SER A 31 -0.65 -12.67 -25.18
N ARG A 32 -1.81 -12.02 -25.34
CA ARG A 32 -2.39 -11.10 -24.37
C ARG A 32 -3.91 -11.22 -24.33
N ARG A 33 -4.49 -10.88 -23.17
CA ARG A 33 -5.95 -10.82 -22.98
C ARG A 33 -6.42 -9.41 -23.27
N LEU A 34 -7.56 -9.27 -23.95
CA LEU A 34 -8.10 -7.96 -24.30
C LEU A 34 -9.24 -7.58 -23.34
N MET A 35 -9.09 -6.42 -22.70
CA MET A 35 -10.12 -5.72 -21.94
C MET A 35 -10.57 -4.51 -22.74
N LEU A 36 -11.78 -4.53 -23.28
CA LEU A 36 -12.38 -3.37 -23.94
C LEU A 36 -13.27 -2.63 -22.93
N ILE A 37 -13.03 -1.33 -22.77
CA ILE A 37 -13.88 -0.41 -22.01
C ILE A 37 -14.48 0.60 -22.99
N SER A 38 -15.80 0.68 -23.05
CA SER A 38 -16.50 1.69 -23.83
C SER A 38 -17.27 2.62 -22.91
N THR A 39 -17.18 3.92 -23.19
CA THR A 39 -17.89 4.96 -22.45
C THR A 39 -18.32 6.10 -23.38
N PRO A 40 -19.46 6.77 -23.14
CA PRO A 40 -19.87 7.92 -23.93
C PRO A 40 -18.98 9.16 -23.68
N SER A 41 -18.32 9.28 -22.52
CA SER A 41 -17.50 10.44 -22.17
C SER A 41 -16.35 10.08 -21.22
N ARG A 42 -15.29 10.89 -21.21
CA ARG A 42 -14.17 10.81 -20.24
C ARG A 42 -14.61 11.19 -18.82
N ASP A 43 -15.66 11.99 -18.70
CA ASP A 43 -16.16 12.47 -17.41
C ASP A 43 -17.21 11.53 -16.78
N ALA A 44 -17.56 10.43 -17.46
CA ALA A 44 -18.53 9.47 -16.96
C ALA A 44 -18.01 8.81 -15.66
N THR A 45 -18.80 8.86 -14.59
CA THR A 45 -18.40 8.39 -13.25
C THR A 45 -17.90 6.94 -13.25
N LEU A 46 -18.63 6.05 -13.95
CA LEU A 46 -18.26 4.63 -14.04
C LEU A 46 -16.93 4.42 -14.78
N PHE A 47 -16.65 5.26 -15.78
CA PHE A 47 -15.40 5.21 -16.52
C PHE A 47 -14.22 5.69 -15.67
N ILE A 48 -14.39 6.79 -14.94
CA ILE A 48 -13.38 7.29 -13.99
C ILE A 48 -13.10 6.21 -12.93
N GLN A 49 -14.15 5.65 -12.32
CA GLN A 49 -14.03 4.59 -11.33
C GLN A 49 -13.23 3.39 -11.87
N GLN A 50 -13.60 2.85 -13.02
CA GLN A 50 -12.89 1.71 -13.62
C GLN A 50 -11.44 2.05 -13.97
N THR A 51 -11.19 3.28 -14.44
CA THR A 51 -9.84 3.73 -14.81
C THR A 51 -8.95 3.83 -13.58
N GLU A 52 -9.44 4.40 -12.48
CA GLU A 52 -8.70 4.49 -11.22
C GLU A 52 -8.47 3.10 -10.59
N GLU A 53 -9.45 2.21 -10.63
CA GLU A 53 -9.27 0.81 -10.21
C GLU A 53 -8.21 0.08 -11.04
N ASN A 54 -8.22 0.27 -12.36
CA ASN A 54 -7.20 -0.31 -13.25
C ASN A 54 -5.79 0.22 -12.95
N LYS A 55 -5.66 1.52 -12.63
CA LYS A 55 -4.39 2.12 -12.20
C LYS A 55 -3.93 1.53 -10.88
N ARG A 56 -4.83 1.44 -9.89
CA ARG A 56 -4.55 0.89 -8.56
C ARG A 56 -4.11 -0.57 -8.61
N HIS A 57 -4.63 -1.33 -9.56
CA HIS A 57 -4.32 -2.75 -9.74
C HIS A 57 -3.48 -3.05 -10.98
N GLN A 58 -2.64 -2.09 -11.41
CA GLN A 58 -1.79 -2.21 -12.59
C GLN A 58 -0.92 -3.49 -12.56
N CYS A 59 -0.31 -3.82 -11.42
CA CYS A 59 0.52 -5.02 -11.28
C CYS A 59 -0.29 -6.30 -11.52
N GLU A 60 -1.45 -6.43 -10.87
CA GLU A 60 -2.34 -7.59 -10.98
C GLU A 60 -2.85 -7.78 -12.43
N LEU A 61 -3.11 -6.68 -13.15
CA LEU A 61 -3.45 -6.69 -14.57
C LEU A 61 -2.24 -7.06 -15.45
N ALA A 62 -1.04 -6.60 -15.10
CA ALA A 62 0.19 -6.88 -15.84
C ALA A 62 0.59 -8.35 -15.75
N VAL A 63 0.51 -8.97 -14.55
CA VAL A 63 0.74 -10.41 -14.36
C VAL A 63 -0.22 -11.24 -15.20
N ARG A 64 -1.47 -10.77 -15.34
CA ARG A 64 -2.49 -11.39 -16.19
C ARG A 64 -2.37 -11.00 -17.68
N LYS A 65 -1.30 -10.31 -18.08
CA LYS A 65 -1.03 -9.87 -19.46
C LYS A 65 -2.23 -9.17 -20.12
N ILE A 66 -2.92 -8.33 -19.37
CA ILE A 66 -4.06 -7.58 -19.88
C ILE A 66 -3.58 -6.45 -20.81
N THR A 67 -4.26 -6.29 -21.94
CA THR A 67 -4.24 -5.08 -22.77
C THR A 67 -5.58 -4.39 -22.60
N VAL A 68 -5.55 -3.13 -22.16
CA VAL A 68 -6.76 -2.32 -22.02
C VAL A 68 -6.91 -1.50 -23.30
N VAL A 69 -8.06 -1.64 -23.95
CA VAL A 69 -8.49 -0.81 -25.06
C VAL A 69 -9.67 0.02 -24.59
N THR A 70 -9.61 1.32 -24.78
CA THR A 70 -10.62 2.26 -24.30
C THR A 70 -11.22 3.00 -25.49
N SER A 71 -12.53 2.86 -25.70
CA SER A 71 -13.29 3.69 -26.63
C SER A 71 -14.07 4.75 -25.86
N VAL A 72 -13.82 6.02 -26.16
CA VAL A 72 -14.53 7.16 -25.56
C VAL A 72 -15.25 7.96 -26.63
N GLY A 73 -16.53 8.26 -26.41
CA GLY A 73 -17.34 9.07 -27.32
C GLY A 73 -18.05 8.26 -28.39
N GLU A 74 -18.84 8.95 -29.21
CA GLU A 74 -19.59 8.38 -30.34
C GLU A 74 -19.33 9.18 -31.61
N GLY A 75 -19.40 8.53 -32.78
CA GLY A 75 -19.28 9.20 -34.07
C GLY A 75 -17.86 9.65 -34.41
N SER A 76 -17.73 10.83 -35.02
CA SER A 76 -16.46 11.36 -35.54
C SER A 76 -15.45 11.74 -34.45
N ASP A 77 -15.93 12.04 -33.24
CA ASP A 77 -15.11 12.53 -32.13
C ASP A 77 -14.71 11.39 -31.19
N ALA A 78 -15.07 10.16 -31.54
CA ALA A 78 -14.75 8.98 -30.76
C ALA A 78 -13.24 8.71 -30.81
N THR A 79 -12.65 8.42 -29.65
CA THR A 79 -11.23 8.09 -29.52
C THR A 79 -11.07 6.65 -29.09
N LEU A 80 -10.15 5.93 -29.73
CA LEU A 80 -9.81 4.55 -29.37
C LEU A 80 -8.35 4.53 -28.93
N THR A 81 -8.09 4.21 -27.66
CA THR A 81 -6.73 4.12 -27.14
C THR A 81 -6.40 2.71 -26.67
N LEU A 82 -5.16 2.32 -26.83
CA LEU A 82 -4.65 1.01 -26.45
C LEU A 82 -3.48 1.17 -25.48
N ARG A 83 -3.54 0.40 -24.39
CA ARG A 83 -2.50 0.36 -23.37
C ARG A 83 -2.20 -1.08 -22.94
N HIS A 84 -0.96 -1.51 -23.13
CA HIS A 84 -0.50 -2.79 -22.61
C HIS A 84 -0.08 -2.67 -21.15
N GLN A 85 -0.66 -3.49 -20.27
CA GLN A 85 -0.22 -3.54 -18.87
C GLN A 85 1.06 -4.38 -18.78
N GLN A 86 2.15 -3.78 -18.31
CA GLN A 86 3.48 -4.41 -18.23
C GLN A 86 4.03 -4.33 -16.81
N LEU A 87 4.87 -5.30 -16.46
CA LEU A 87 5.57 -5.36 -15.18
C LEU A 87 6.87 -4.56 -15.30
N GLY A 88 6.85 -3.27 -14.91
CA GLY A 88 7.97 -2.34 -15.06
C GLY A 88 7.62 -0.94 -14.52
N SER A 89 8.64 -0.11 -14.25
CA SER A 89 8.48 1.17 -13.54
C SER A 89 7.41 2.09 -14.17
N PRO A 90 6.73 2.96 -13.39
CA PRO A 90 5.65 3.85 -13.86
C PRO A 90 6.08 4.89 -14.91
N LEU A 91 7.34 4.86 -15.37
CA LEU A 91 7.85 5.70 -16.46
C LEU A 91 7.85 5.02 -17.84
N SER A 92 7.55 3.72 -17.93
CA SER A 92 7.23 3.05 -19.22
C SER A 92 5.78 3.28 -19.67
N ASP A 93 5.03 4.15 -18.98
CA ASP A 93 3.60 4.43 -19.20
C ASP A 93 3.29 5.22 -20.50
N GLN A 94 4.25 5.33 -21.42
CA GLN A 94 4.16 6.16 -22.63
C GLN A 94 3.64 5.45 -23.89
N SER A 95 3.35 4.15 -23.89
CA SER A 95 2.81 3.49 -25.10
C SER A 95 1.28 3.51 -25.17
N GLU A 96 0.64 4.64 -24.87
CA GLU A 96 -0.77 4.82 -25.23
C GLU A 96 -0.84 5.00 -26.75
N GLN A 97 -1.23 3.95 -27.45
CA GLN A 97 -1.38 3.98 -28.90
C GLN A 97 -2.79 4.40 -29.24
N VAL A 98 -2.93 5.51 -29.98
CA VAL A 98 -4.22 5.91 -30.54
C VAL A 98 -4.46 5.06 -31.79
N LEU A 99 -5.56 4.31 -31.78
CA LEU A 99 -6.03 3.51 -32.89
C LEU A 99 -7.05 4.30 -33.72
N ASP A 100 -7.27 3.83 -34.94
CA ASP A 100 -8.25 4.42 -35.83
C ASP A 100 -9.68 4.28 -35.25
N SER A 101 -10.36 5.42 -35.08
CA SER A 101 -11.71 5.48 -34.51
C SER A 101 -12.75 4.77 -35.39
N ARG A 102 -12.47 4.57 -36.68
CA ARG A 102 -13.31 3.79 -37.60
C ARG A 102 -13.47 2.33 -37.18
N LEU A 103 -12.55 1.80 -36.38
CA LEU A 103 -12.60 0.42 -35.89
C LEU A 103 -13.55 0.24 -34.70
N ILE A 104 -13.98 1.33 -34.04
CA ILE A 104 -14.81 1.26 -32.83
C ILE A 104 -16.11 0.48 -33.05
N PRO A 105 -16.93 0.74 -34.08
CA PRO A 105 -18.19 0.01 -34.27
C PRO A 105 -17.97 -1.48 -34.53
N LEU A 106 -16.91 -1.82 -35.28
CA LEU A 106 -16.54 -3.20 -35.58
C LEU A 106 -16.07 -3.94 -34.32
N LEU A 107 -15.16 -3.33 -33.56
CA LEU A 107 -14.62 -3.90 -32.34
C LEU A 107 -15.72 -4.13 -31.29
N ARG A 108 -16.65 -3.19 -31.17
CA ARG A 108 -17.83 -3.31 -30.30
C ARG A 108 -18.72 -4.46 -30.73
N SER A 109 -19.01 -4.58 -32.03
CA SER A 109 -19.81 -5.68 -32.57
C SER A 109 -19.14 -7.04 -32.33
N GLU A 110 -17.84 -7.15 -32.59
CA GLU A 110 -17.07 -8.40 -32.43
C GLU A 110 -17.02 -8.85 -30.96
N LEU A 111 -16.91 -7.90 -30.03
CA LEU A 111 -16.82 -8.17 -28.60
C LEU A 111 -18.17 -8.14 -27.87
N GLY A 112 -19.28 -7.97 -28.60
CA GLY A 112 -20.64 -8.03 -28.06
C GLY A 112 -21.11 -6.79 -27.30
N LEU A 113 -20.47 -5.62 -27.47
CA LEU A 113 -20.90 -4.36 -26.85
C LEU A 113 -22.01 -3.72 -27.69
N SER A 114 -23.23 -3.73 -27.17
CA SER A 114 -24.45 -3.36 -27.92
C SER A 114 -24.75 -1.85 -27.98
N THR A 115 -24.44 -1.05 -26.95
CA THR A 115 -24.78 0.40 -26.93
C THR A 115 -23.57 1.30 -26.64
N SER A 116 -23.40 2.39 -27.41
CA SER A 116 -22.34 3.40 -27.25
C SER A 116 -22.63 4.38 -26.10
N ASP A 117 -23.91 4.55 -25.79
CA ASP A 117 -24.44 5.61 -24.94
C ASP A 117 -24.20 5.34 -23.45
N LEU A 118 -23.81 4.11 -23.11
CA LEU A 118 -23.61 3.65 -21.74
C LEU A 118 -22.23 3.04 -21.57
N PHE A 119 -21.77 3.04 -20.32
CA PHE A 119 -20.59 2.29 -19.94
C PHE A 119 -20.80 0.81 -20.24
N SER A 120 -19.84 0.19 -20.91
CA SER A 120 -19.82 -1.25 -21.12
C SER A 120 -18.38 -1.74 -21.20
N MET A 121 -18.11 -2.88 -20.58
CA MET A 121 -16.77 -3.45 -20.51
C MET A 121 -16.81 -4.94 -20.81
N THR A 122 -15.83 -5.44 -21.55
CA THR A 122 -15.69 -6.87 -21.86
C THR A 122 -14.25 -7.30 -21.67
N VAL A 123 -14.03 -8.48 -21.09
CA VAL A 123 -12.70 -9.09 -20.98
C VAL A 123 -12.70 -10.44 -21.65
N THR A 124 -11.74 -10.64 -22.54
CA THR A 124 -11.55 -11.86 -23.33
C THR A 124 -10.33 -12.64 -22.86
N ASP A 125 -10.27 -13.92 -23.24
CA ASP A 125 -9.07 -14.72 -23.08
C ASP A 125 -8.12 -14.52 -24.29
N HIS A 126 -7.03 -15.27 -24.40
CA HIS A 126 -6.09 -15.22 -25.54
C HIS A 126 -6.75 -15.58 -26.89
N ASP A 127 -7.93 -16.18 -26.87
CA ASP A 127 -8.75 -16.47 -28.05
C ASP A 127 -9.52 -15.24 -28.56
N ILE A 128 -9.53 -14.13 -27.81
CA ILE A 128 -10.24 -12.88 -28.13
C ILE A 128 -11.74 -13.12 -28.40
N GLN A 129 -12.31 -14.20 -27.85
CA GLN A 129 -13.72 -14.52 -28.02
C GLN A 129 -14.57 -13.74 -27.01
N PRO A 130 -15.73 -13.18 -27.41
CA PRO A 130 -16.64 -12.54 -26.49
C PRO A 130 -17.19 -13.58 -25.51
N LYS A 131 -17.09 -13.28 -24.20
CA LYS A 131 -17.56 -14.19 -23.13
C LYS A 131 -18.65 -13.54 -22.28
N ARG A 132 -18.35 -12.38 -21.70
CA ARG A 132 -19.26 -11.66 -20.80
C ARG A 132 -19.06 -10.16 -20.95
N VAL A 133 -20.17 -9.44 -21.04
CA VAL A 133 -20.23 -7.97 -21.00
C VAL A 133 -20.63 -7.53 -19.59
N PHE A 134 -19.95 -6.50 -19.09
CA PHE A 134 -20.21 -5.83 -17.83
C PHE A 134 -20.81 -4.46 -18.12
N GLU A 135 -22.04 -4.23 -17.69
CA GLU A 135 -22.75 -2.94 -17.85
C GLU A 135 -22.33 -1.92 -16.77
N ALA A 136 -21.64 -2.38 -15.73
CA ALA A 136 -21.07 -1.54 -14.68
C ALA A 136 -19.69 -2.09 -14.27
N PRO A 137 -18.78 -1.24 -13.75
CA PRO A 137 -17.48 -1.66 -13.23
C PRO A 137 -17.64 -2.77 -12.17
N PRO A 138 -17.14 -3.98 -12.40
CA PRO A 138 -17.11 -5.01 -11.37
C PRO A 138 -16.10 -4.62 -10.28
N SER A 139 -16.27 -5.18 -9.07
CA SER A 139 -15.22 -5.08 -8.06
C SER A 139 -13.92 -5.73 -8.58
N SER A 140 -12.77 -5.21 -8.17
CA SER A 140 -11.46 -5.70 -8.64
C SER A 140 -11.25 -7.19 -8.30
N SER A 141 -11.69 -7.64 -7.13
CA SER A 141 -11.66 -9.06 -6.74
C SER A 141 -12.50 -9.93 -7.68
N THR A 142 -13.76 -9.55 -7.94
CA THR A 142 -14.64 -10.27 -8.87
C THR A 142 -14.07 -10.31 -10.28
N LEU A 143 -13.47 -9.21 -10.73
CA LEU A 143 -12.83 -9.13 -12.05
C LEU A 143 -11.64 -10.10 -12.16
N PHE A 144 -10.77 -10.13 -11.14
CA PHE A 144 -9.61 -11.02 -11.13
C PHE A 144 -9.99 -12.48 -10.99
N GLU A 145 -11.00 -12.81 -10.20
CA GLU A 145 -11.56 -14.17 -10.13
C GLU A 145 -12.14 -14.61 -11.48
N TYR A 146 -12.87 -13.73 -12.14
CA TYR A 146 -13.40 -14.00 -13.48
C TYR A 146 -12.29 -14.27 -14.49
N ILE A 147 -11.23 -13.46 -14.50
CA ILE A 147 -10.08 -13.65 -15.39
C ILE A 147 -9.33 -14.94 -15.03
N ASP A 148 -9.09 -15.20 -13.75
CA ASP A 148 -8.35 -16.38 -13.27
C ASP A 148 -9.05 -17.72 -13.59
N ASN A 149 -10.34 -17.69 -13.91
CA ASN A 149 -11.10 -18.85 -14.38
C ASN A 149 -10.95 -19.13 -15.89
N PHE A 150 -10.17 -18.32 -16.61
CA PHE A 150 -9.86 -18.60 -18.01
C PHE A 150 -8.95 -19.81 -18.18
N SER A 151 -9.17 -20.58 -19.24
CA SER A 151 -8.37 -21.77 -19.58
C SER A 151 -6.87 -21.49 -19.66
N SER A 152 -6.50 -20.34 -20.22
CA SER A 152 -5.10 -19.93 -20.32
C SER A 152 -4.46 -19.54 -18.98
N ARG A 153 -5.26 -19.19 -17.95
CA ARG A 153 -4.76 -18.75 -16.63
C ARG A 153 -4.28 -19.91 -15.77
N TYR A 154 -4.79 -21.12 -15.95
CA TYR A 154 -4.44 -22.26 -15.10
C TYR A 154 -2.92 -22.54 -15.08
N ALA A 155 -2.29 -22.61 -16.24
CA ALA A 155 -0.85 -22.87 -16.34
C ALA A 155 0.02 -21.70 -15.83
N GLU A 156 -0.47 -20.46 -15.96
CA GLU A 156 0.22 -19.27 -15.48
C GLU A 156 0.16 -19.18 -13.95
N LYS A 157 -1.02 -19.43 -13.36
CA LYS A 157 -1.24 -19.43 -11.91
C LYS A 157 -0.43 -20.52 -11.19
N GLU A 158 -0.27 -21.69 -11.81
CA GLU A 158 0.61 -22.76 -11.29
C GLU A 158 2.10 -22.38 -11.33
N LYS A 159 2.53 -21.56 -12.30
CA LYS A 159 3.89 -21.01 -12.33
C LYS A 159 4.05 -19.91 -11.27
N GLU A 160 3.07 -19.03 -11.14
CA GLU A 160 3.05 -17.96 -10.13
C GLU A 160 3.13 -18.50 -8.71
N ARG A 161 2.42 -19.61 -8.41
CA ARG A 161 2.47 -20.32 -7.11
C ARG A 161 3.86 -20.84 -6.76
N LYS A 162 4.67 -21.19 -7.76
CA LYS A 162 6.03 -21.73 -7.59
C LYS A 162 7.09 -20.64 -7.53
N SER A 163 6.76 -19.41 -7.95
CA SER A 163 7.62 -18.24 -7.89
C SER A 163 7.27 -17.36 -6.68
N LEU A 164 8.19 -16.45 -6.32
CA LEU A 164 7.90 -15.41 -5.33
C LEU A 164 6.70 -14.54 -5.77
N PRO A 165 5.92 -13.95 -4.83
CA PRO A 165 4.79 -13.10 -5.18
C PRO A 165 5.27 -11.90 -6.00
N VAL A 166 4.76 -11.79 -7.23
CA VAL A 166 5.13 -10.72 -8.16
C VAL A 166 4.41 -9.42 -7.84
N CYS A 167 3.15 -9.53 -7.41
CA CYS A 167 2.35 -8.40 -6.93
C CYS A 167 2.04 -8.65 -5.45
N SER A 168 2.58 -7.82 -4.57
CA SER A 168 2.18 -7.80 -3.18
C SER A 168 0.79 -7.16 -3.08
N LYS A 169 -0.12 -7.75 -2.31
CA LYS A 169 -1.40 -7.14 -1.95
C LYS A 169 -1.14 -5.99 -0.99
N ASP A 170 -0.78 -4.83 -1.53
CA ASP A 170 -0.88 -3.52 -0.86
C ASP A 170 -0.70 -2.45 -1.94
N THR A 171 -1.82 -1.99 -2.51
CA THR A 171 -1.83 -0.80 -3.36
C THR A 171 -2.69 0.29 -2.71
N GLN A 172 -2.04 1.04 -1.82
CA GLN A 172 -2.15 2.50 -1.80
C GLN A 172 -0.81 3.07 -2.31
N ASP A 173 -0.89 4.16 -3.07
CA ASP A 173 0.17 4.90 -3.78
C ASP A 173 1.66 4.54 -3.52
N PRO A 174 2.43 4.02 -4.51
CA PRO A 174 3.84 3.64 -4.35
C PRO A 174 4.81 4.80 -4.11
N ARG A 175 4.39 6.06 -4.23
CA ARG A 175 5.26 7.22 -3.94
C ARG A 175 5.07 7.78 -2.53
N ALA A 176 3.97 7.45 -1.84
CA ALA A 176 3.73 7.87 -0.47
C ALA A 176 3.89 6.73 0.56
N GLU A 177 3.63 5.48 0.20
CA GLU A 177 3.58 4.37 1.17
C GLU A 177 4.94 3.68 1.44
N ASN A 178 5.99 3.93 0.65
CA ASN A 178 7.17 3.07 0.67
C ASN A 178 8.17 3.34 1.81
N SER A 179 8.05 4.46 2.52
CA SER A 179 8.98 4.76 3.63
C SER A 179 8.51 4.18 4.96
N LEU A 180 7.20 4.01 5.19
CA LEU A 180 6.67 3.53 6.48
C LEU A 180 6.56 2.01 6.55
N LEU A 181 6.19 1.35 5.46
CA LEU A 181 6.22 -0.11 5.32
C LEU A 181 7.63 -0.70 5.51
N ARG A 182 8.68 0.08 5.23
CA ARG A 182 10.09 -0.26 5.57
C ARG A 182 10.27 -0.52 7.06
N PHE A 183 9.55 0.22 7.91
CA PHE A 183 9.67 0.15 9.36
C PHE A 183 8.67 -0.82 9.97
N MET A 184 7.42 -0.84 9.50
CA MET A 184 6.32 -1.59 10.12
C MET A 184 6.55 -3.10 10.17
N SER A 185 7.37 -3.68 9.29
CA SER A 185 7.72 -5.12 9.33
C SER A 185 8.97 -5.46 10.16
N LYS A 186 9.84 -4.48 10.43
CA LYS A 186 11.15 -4.69 11.10
C LYS A 186 11.19 -4.10 12.51
N ARG A 187 10.37 -3.10 12.78
CA ARG A 187 10.39 -2.26 13.97
C ARG A 187 8.96 -2.01 14.47
N ARG A 188 8.84 -1.84 15.78
CA ARG A 188 7.62 -1.34 16.42
C ARG A 188 7.58 0.18 16.26
N LEU A 189 6.41 0.79 16.17
CA LEU A 189 6.30 2.25 16.08
C LEU A 189 5.86 2.84 17.41
N LEU A 190 6.53 3.89 17.84
CA LEU A 190 6.09 4.78 18.92
C LEU A 190 5.69 6.10 18.26
N LEU A 191 4.39 6.31 18.06
CA LEU A 191 3.86 7.46 17.34
C LEU A 191 3.35 8.51 18.33
N ILE A 192 3.84 9.73 18.20
CA ILE A 192 3.43 10.91 18.96
C ILE A 192 2.79 11.88 17.98
N SER A 193 1.48 12.10 18.12
CA SER A 193 0.72 13.02 17.29
C SER A 193 0.20 14.18 18.12
N ALA A 194 0.32 15.41 17.62
CA ALA A 194 -0.29 16.60 18.21
C ALA A 194 -0.74 17.60 17.12
N PRO A 195 -1.59 18.58 17.46
CA PRO A 195 -2.03 19.61 16.51
C PRO A 195 -0.89 20.51 16.02
N SER A 196 0.17 20.67 16.82
CA SER A 196 1.31 21.54 16.54
C SER A 196 2.54 21.09 17.33
N ASP A 197 3.73 21.54 16.93
CA ASP A 197 4.99 21.24 17.61
C ASP A 197 5.19 22.03 18.91
N ASP A 198 4.50 23.17 19.07
CA ASP A 198 4.44 23.96 20.30
C ASP A 198 3.41 23.46 21.32
N ASP A 199 2.68 22.38 21.01
CA ASP A 199 1.73 21.77 21.93
C ASP A 199 2.44 21.32 23.23
N TYR A 200 1.88 21.71 24.38
CA TYR A 200 2.48 21.43 25.69
C TYR A 200 2.64 19.92 25.94
N SER A 201 1.64 19.11 25.56
CA SER A 201 1.67 17.66 25.75
C SER A 201 2.72 17.01 24.84
N PHE A 202 2.85 17.52 23.62
CA PHE A 202 3.90 17.11 22.70
C PHE A 202 5.29 17.38 23.28
N GLN A 203 5.56 18.62 23.72
CA GLN A 203 6.84 18.99 24.32
C GLN A 203 7.14 18.18 25.59
N GLN A 204 6.14 17.97 26.44
CA GLN A 204 6.27 17.13 27.63
C GLN A 204 6.66 15.69 27.26
N GLN A 205 6.01 15.09 26.25
CA GLN A 205 6.32 13.73 25.83
C GLN A 205 7.72 13.62 25.23
N ILE A 206 8.15 14.60 24.43
CA ILE A 206 9.50 14.64 23.87
C ILE A 206 10.55 14.75 24.98
N SER A 207 10.30 15.57 26.00
CA SER A 207 11.18 15.69 27.15
C SER A 207 11.30 14.38 27.93
N ALA A 208 10.19 13.66 28.14
CA ALA A 208 10.17 12.35 28.80
C ALA A 208 10.89 11.23 28.00
N LEU A 209 11.05 11.41 26.68
CA LEU A 209 11.75 10.46 25.80
C LEU A 209 13.26 10.69 25.74
N SER A 210 13.74 11.85 26.19
CA SER A 210 15.17 12.18 26.23
C SER A 210 15.93 11.18 27.12
N GLY A 211 16.96 10.54 26.57
CA GLY A 211 17.75 9.52 27.27
C GLY A 211 17.15 8.11 27.23
N GLN A 212 15.98 7.92 26.64
CA GLN A 212 15.32 6.61 26.47
C GLN A 212 15.62 5.96 25.12
N GLU A 213 16.41 6.60 24.25
CA GLU A 213 16.66 6.19 22.87
C GLU A 213 17.27 4.79 22.79
N CYS A 214 18.20 4.47 23.71
CA CYS A 214 18.80 3.15 23.77
C CYS A 214 17.78 2.08 24.21
N SER A 215 17.02 2.33 25.28
CA SER A 215 16.01 1.40 25.81
C SER A 215 14.91 1.09 24.78
N LEU A 216 14.50 2.10 24.01
CA LEU A 216 13.57 1.97 22.91
C LEU A 216 14.20 1.25 21.70
N GLY A 217 15.46 1.58 21.36
CA GLY A 217 16.20 0.95 20.27
C GLY A 217 16.42 -0.55 20.47
N MET A 218 16.75 -0.97 21.69
CA MET A 218 16.83 -2.38 22.11
C MET A 218 15.50 -3.12 22.00
N ARG A 219 14.38 -2.40 22.07
CA ARG A 219 13.02 -2.95 21.84
C ARG A 219 12.56 -2.82 20.40
N HIS A 220 13.48 -2.53 19.47
CA HIS A 220 13.24 -2.33 18.05
C HIS A 220 12.19 -1.27 17.75
N PHE A 221 12.14 -0.18 18.53
CA PHE A 221 11.28 0.94 18.20
C PHE A 221 11.85 1.81 17.07
N ALA A 222 10.94 2.42 16.33
CA ALA A 222 11.13 3.65 15.57
C ALA A 222 10.15 4.68 16.12
N MET A 223 10.58 5.93 16.26
CA MET A 223 9.76 7.00 16.82
C MET A 223 9.20 7.85 15.69
N LEU A 224 7.88 8.05 15.65
CA LEU A 224 7.22 8.91 14.69
C LEU A 224 6.69 10.13 15.41
N LYS A 225 7.07 11.32 14.95
CA LYS A 225 6.60 12.60 15.47
C LYS A 225 5.75 13.23 14.39
N LEU A 226 4.45 13.42 14.64
CA LEU A 226 3.49 13.97 13.68
C LEU A 226 2.84 15.23 14.27
N THR A 227 3.00 16.37 13.61
CA THR A 227 2.43 17.66 14.05
C THR A 227 1.72 18.37 12.91
N GLY A 228 0.90 19.38 13.22
CA GLY A 228 0.21 20.20 12.20
C GLY A 228 -0.95 19.51 11.50
N ASN A 229 -1.84 20.30 10.87
CA ASN A 229 -3.06 19.82 10.20
C ASN A 229 -3.10 20.28 8.73
N GLY A 230 -3.55 19.39 7.83
CA GLY A 230 -3.70 19.69 6.40
C GLY A 230 -2.38 20.14 5.77
N GLU A 231 -2.37 21.37 5.21
CA GLU A 231 -1.19 21.99 4.59
C GLU A 231 -0.05 22.31 5.55
N LYS A 232 -0.32 22.38 6.86
CA LYS A 232 0.71 22.60 7.89
C LYS A 232 1.23 21.29 8.48
N ALA A 233 0.79 20.13 7.98
CA ALA A 233 1.24 18.84 8.48
C ALA A 233 2.76 18.69 8.31
N SER A 234 3.41 18.21 9.36
CA SER A 234 4.85 17.93 9.41
C SER A 234 5.06 16.63 10.16
N GLY A 235 6.08 15.88 9.77
CA GLY A 235 6.45 14.70 10.54
C GLY A 235 7.87 14.25 10.30
N THR A 236 8.38 13.51 11.27
CA THR A 236 9.70 12.88 11.20
C THR A 236 9.62 11.45 11.71
N VAL A 237 10.46 10.59 11.15
CA VAL A 237 10.73 9.26 11.67
C VAL A 237 12.15 9.21 12.17
N GLU A 238 12.31 8.77 13.42
CA GLU A 238 13.60 8.62 14.07
C GLU A 238 13.87 7.14 14.32
N LEU A 239 14.90 6.62 13.65
CA LEU A 239 15.32 5.23 13.73
C LEU A 239 16.29 5.05 14.89
N LEU A 240 15.77 4.39 15.92
CA LEU A 240 16.51 4.19 17.14
C LEU A 240 17.51 3.03 16.97
N PRO A 241 18.77 3.21 17.43
CA PRO A 241 19.84 2.25 17.21
C PRO A 241 19.60 0.94 17.98
N ILE A 242 19.77 -0.18 17.28
CA ILE A 242 19.53 -1.53 17.85
C ILE A 242 20.77 -2.05 18.60
N ASN A 243 21.95 -1.51 18.29
CA ASN A 243 23.23 -2.00 18.77
C ASN A 243 23.76 -1.25 20.01
N GLY A 244 22.91 -0.51 20.74
CA GLY A 244 23.32 0.28 21.90
C GLY A 244 24.25 1.48 21.60
N ARG A 245 24.35 1.90 20.33
CA ARG A 245 25.15 3.07 19.89
C ARG A 245 24.31 4.35 19.89
N SER A 246 24.94 5.52 19.82
CA SER A 246 24.30 6.81 20.19
C SER A 246 23.70 7.64 19.06
N GLN A 247 23.84 7.24 17.79
CA GLN A 247 23.34 8.05 16.67
C GLN A 247 22.03 7.48 16.14
N SER A 248 20.94 8.24 16.35
CA SER A 248 19.67 8.02 15.68
C SER A 248 19.69 8.64 14.28
N GLU A 249 19.03 7.99 13.33
CA GLU A 249 18.84 8.51 11.97
C GLU A 249 17.44 9.14 11.91
N VAL A 250 17.36 10.42 11.58
CA VAL A 250 16.09 11.16 11.48
C VAL A 250 15.79 11.42 10.01
N GLU A 251 14.66 10.89 9.52
CA GLU A 251 14.18 11.10 8.16
C GLU A 251 12.89 11.96 8.20
N PRO A 252 12.77 13.02 7.39
CA PRO A 252 11.53 13.80 7.28
C PRO A 252 10.45 13.02 6.51
N LEU A 253 9.20 13.17 6.92
CA LEU A 253 8.02 12.60 6.26
C LEU A 253 7.32 13.66 5.40
N SER A 254 6.76 13.22 4.27
CA SER A 254 5.95 14.12 3.43
C SER A 254 4.61 14.43 4.09
N ARG A 255 3.98 15.55 3.70
CA ARG A 255 2.67 15.96 4.23
C ARG A 255 1.59 14.90 3.99
N ASP A 256 1.60 14.32 2.80
CA ASP A 256 0.64 13.27 2.42
C ASP A 256 0.80 12.04 3.30
N MET A 257 2.04 11.63 3.59
CA MET A 257 2.33 10.52 4.49
C MET A 257 1.81 10.78 5.91
N VAL A 258 2.04 11.98 6.44
CA VAL A 258 1.57 12.35 7.78
C VAL A 258 0.04 12.28 7.85
N ASN A 259 -0.64 12.80 6.83
CA ASN A 259 -2.10 12.76 6.76
C ASN A 259 -2.63 11.33 6.61
N ASN A 260 -2.04 10.52 5.73
CA ASN A 260 -2.41 9.13 5.50
C ASN A 260 -2.22 8.28 6.76
N LEU A 261 -1.09 8.42 7.46
CA LEU A 261 -0.83 7.71 8.73
C LEU A 261 -1.90 7.97 9.76
N ARG A 262 -2.24 9.26 9.96
CA ARG A 262 -3.29 9.63 10.91
C ARG A 262 -4.64 9.09 10.49
N GLU A 263 -4.96 9.07 9.20
CA GLU A 263 -6.21 8.52 8.70
C GLU A 263 -6.30 6.99 8.81
N GLN A 264 -5.23 6.27 8.48
CA GLN A 264 -5.14 4.81 8.57
C GLN A 264 -5.26 4.34 10.02
N LEU A 265 -4.49 4.95 10.92
CA LEU A 265 -4.49 4.62 12.35
C LEU A 265 -5.64 5.28 13.13
N LYS A 266 -6.52 6.04 12.46
CA LYS A 266 -7.64 6.78 13.08
C LYS A 266 -7.21 7.73 14.19
N ILE A 267 -6.04 8.34 14.03
CA ILE A 267 -5.46 9.32 14.94
C ILE A 267 -6.03 10.70 14.62
N SER A 268 -6.60 11.33 15.64
CA SER A 268 -7.09 12.70 15.50
C SER A 268 -5.96 13.69 15.28
N LYS A 269 -6.29 14.72 14.52
CA LYS A 269 -5.42 15.85 14.23
C LYS A 269 -5.60 16.98 15.27
N ASP A 270 -6.62 16.88 16.11
CA ASP A 270 -7.07 17.97 16.98
C ASP A 270 -6.62 17.82 18.44
N TYR A 271 -6.09 16.66 18.82
CA TYR A 271 -5.62 16.39 20.18
C TYR A 271 -4.34 15.56 20.19
N PHE A 272 -3.62 15.64 21.31
CA PHE A 272 -2.43 14.82 21.56
C PHE A 272 -2.79 13.34 21.57
N SER A 273 -1.98 12.49 20.95
CA SER A 273 -2.10 11.03 21.03
C SER A 273 -0.74 10.38 20.97
N LEU A 274 -0.48 9.47 21.90
CA LEU A 274 0.65 8.55 21.88
C LEU A 274 0.15 7.14 21.56
N VAL A 275 0.68 6.55 20.50
CA VAL A 275 0.21 5.25 19.99
C VAL A 275 1.39 4.30 19.84
N VAL A 276 1.22 3.08 20.34
CA VAL A 276 2.18 1.99 20.18
C VAL A 276 1.66 1.04 19.12
N VAL A 277 2.43 0.85 18.05
CA VAL A 277 2.09 -0.06 16.94
C VAL A 277 3.08 -1.22 16.90
N GLY A 278 2.57 -2.43 16.78
CA GLY A 278 3.36 -3.65 16.70
C GLY A 278 4.07 -3.83 15.35
N LYS A 279 4.92 -4.85 15.26
CA LYS A 279 5.59 -5.26 14.00
C LYS A 279 4.65 -5.93 12.99
N ASP A 280 3.44 -6.22 13.43
CA ASP A 280 2.32 -6.69 12.61
C ASP A 280 1.52 -5.52 12.01
N GLY A 281 1.82 -4.28 12.39
CA GLY A 281 1.08 -3.10 11.96
C GLY A 281 -0.15 -2.78 12.82
N ASP A 282 -0.48 -3.63 13.80
CA ASP A 282 -1.64 -3.44 14.67
C ASP A 282 -1.33 -2.49 15.83
N VAL A 283 -2.32 -1.68 16.20
CA VAL A 283 -2.25 -0.84 17.41
C VAL A 283 -2.27 -1.73 18.66
N LYS A 284 -1.25 -1.59 19.50
CA LYS A 284 -1.10 -2.34 20.77
C LYS A 284 -1.51 -1.54 21.99
N ALA A 285 -1.31 -0.22 21.96
CA ALA A 285 -1.75 0.68 23.02
C ALA A 285 -2.00 2.08 22.48
N TRP A 286 -2.92 2.80 23.14
CA TRP A 286 -3.29 4.17 22.82
C TRP A 286 -3.40 4.99 24.09
N PHE A 287 -2.71 6.13 24.14
CA PHE A 287 -2.73 7.05 25.26
C PHE A 287 -3.14 8.45 24.78
N PRO A 288 -4.27 9.00 25.27
CA PRO A 288 -4.74 10.33 24.88
C PRO A 288 -3.99 11.48 25.60
N SER A 289 -3.03 11.16 26.47
CA SER A 289 -2.26 12.11 27.28
C SER A 289 -0.79 11.69 27.35
N PRO A 290 0.15 12.63 27.57
CA PRO A 290 1.57 12.30 27.66
C PRO A 290 1.85 11.43 28.88
N LEU A 291 2.84 10.56 28.75
CA LEU A 291 3.28 9.66 29.81
C LEU A 291 4.51 10.21 30.52
N TRP A 292 4.50 10.14 31.86
CA TRP A 292 5.66 10.49 32.69
C TRP A 292 6.76 9.43 32.64
N SER A 293 6.39 8.15 32.44
CA SER A 293 7.31 7.03 32.29
C SER A 293 6.86 6.10 31.17
N LEU A 294 7.82 5.43 30.54
CA LEU A 294 7.61 4.43 29.50
C LEU A 294 7.55 3.00 30.05
N ASP A 295 7.62 2.80 31.37
CA ASP A 295 7.63 1.46 31.99
C ASP A 295 6.45 0.60 31.52
N ASN A 296 5.24 1.16 31.50
CA ASN A 296 4.05 0.46 31.00
C ASN A 296 4.18 0.03 29.52
N ILE A 297 4.87 0.82 28.70
CA ILE A 297 5.14 0.49 27.29
C ILE A 297 6.20 -0.61 27.20
N TYR A 298 7.22 -0.56 28.05
CA TYR A 298 8.26 -1.58 28.12
C TYR A 298 7.70 -2.92 28.57
N ASP A 299 6.90 -2.96 29.63
CA ASP A 299 6.26 -4.18 30.12
C ASP A 299 5.34 -4.79 29.06
N LEU A 300 4.54 -3.96 28.39
CA LEU A 300 3.68 -4.41 27.29
C LEU A 300 4.51 -5.07 26.18
N VAL A 301 5.61 -4.45 25.75
CA VAL A 301 6.44 -4.98 24.67
C VAL A 301 7.24 -6.20 25.10
N ASP A 302 7.79 -6.20 26.31
CA ASP A 302 8.60 -7.29 26.84
C ASP A 302 7.77 -8.56 27.10
N SER A 303 6.45 -8.44 27.26
CA SER A 303 5.52 -9.57 27.30
C SER A 303 5.27 -10.25 25.94
N MET A 304 5.64 -9.62 24.82
CA MET A 304 5.37 -10.15 23.47
C MET A 304 6.36 -11.24 23.07
N GLU A 305 5.87 -12.32 22.43
CA GLU A 305 6.69 -13.47 22.04
C GLU A 305 7.90 -13.10 21.16
N LEU A 306 7.69 -12.23 20.15
CA LEU A 306 8.77 -11.75 19.29
C LEU A 306 9.85 -11.03 20.09
N ARG A 307 9.48 -10.28 21.13
CA ARG A 307 10.42 -9.52 21.96
C ARG A 307 11.28 -10.46 22.83
N VAL A 308 10.70 -11.54 23.34
CA VAL A 308 11.43 -12.55 24.11
C VAL A 308 12.57 -13.16 23.28
N GLN A 309 12.32 -13.44 21.99
CA GLN A 309 13.35 -13.97 21.08
C GLN A 309 14.46 -12.94 20.80
N GLU A 310 14.08 -11.67 20.60
CA GLU A 310 15.02 -10.56 20.39
C GLU A 310 15.92 -10.35 21.61
N ALA A 311 15.35 -10.35 22.81
CA ALA A 311 16.09 -10.20 24.07
C ALA A 311 17.11 -11.34 24.26
N LYS A 312 16.72 -12.57 23.95
CA LYS A 312 17.61 -13.74 24.01
C LYS A 312 18.79 -13.60 23.04
N LEU A 313 18.55 -13.07 21.83
CA LEU A 313 19.61 -12.82 20.85
C LEU A 313 20.54 -11.68 21.30
N GLN A 314 19.98 -10.57 21.79
CA GLN A 314 20.76 -9.45 22.33
C GLN A 314 21.67 -9.88 23.48
N LYS A 315 21.14 -10.68 24.42
CA LYS A 315 21.91 -11.24 25.53
C LYS A 315 23.07 -12.13 25.05
N ARG A 316 22.83 -12.95 24.02
CA ARG A 316 23.88 -13.79 23.40
C ARG A 316 24.98 -12.96 22.72
N LEU A 317 24.62 -11.82 22.15
CA LEU A 317 25.53 -10.91 21.46
C LEU A 317 26.18 -9.87 22.39
N GLY A 318 25.87 -9.89 23.69
CA GLY A 318 26.39 -8.92 24.66
C GLY A 318 25.90 -7.49 24.40
N ILE A 319 24.77 -7.33 23.72
CA ILE A 319 24.20 -6.01 23.42
C ILE A 319 23.38 -5.57 24.64
N SER A 320 23.82 -4.49 25.28
CA SER A 320 23.10 -3.82 26.35
C SER A 320 23.24 -2.32 26.20
N CYS A 321 22.31 -1.56 26.78
CA CYS A 321 22.52 -0.14 26.96
C CYS A 321 23.63 0.08 28.00
N PRO A 322 24.55 1.02 27.78
CA PRO A 322 25.41 1.48 28.86
C PRO A 322 24.53 2.05 29.96
N GLU A 323 24.87 1.80 31.23
CA GLU A 323 24.32 2.55 32.34
C GLU A 323 24.83 3.99 32.22
N THR A 324 24.11 4.83 31.47
CA THR A 324 24.52 6.22 31.31
C THR A 324 24.25 6.97 32.61
N GLY A 325 25.33 7.27 33.33
CA GLY A 325 25.37 8.15 34.49
C GLY A 325 24.86 9.55 34.19
N GLY A 326 23.55 9.73 34.33
CA GLY A 326 22.83 11.01 34.37
C GLY A 326 22.21 11.32 35.73
N GLY A 327 22.59 10.61 36.81
CA GLY A 327 22.18 10.92 38.17
C GLY A 327 23.10 11.97 38.80
N ARG A 328 22.77 13.26 38.67
CA ARG A 328 23.25 14.27 39.61
C ARG A 328 22.37 14.20 40.87
N GLY A 329 22.93 13.66 41.94
CA GLY A 329 22.56 14.00 43.32
C GLY A 329 22.10 12.82 44.18
N GLY A 330 22.94 12.46 45.17
CA GLY A 330 22.53 11.66 46.32
C GLY A 330 23.52 10.55 46.63
N GLY A 331 24.59 10.87 47.37
CA GLY A 331 25.50 9.84 47.87
C GLY A 331 24.82 8.96 48.92
N SER A 332 25.12 7.67 48.87
CA SER A 332 25.18 6.81 50.04
C SER A 332 26.27 5.78 49.81
N GLU A 333 27.39 5.97 50.49
CA GLU A 333 28.22 4.84 50.91
C GLU A 333 27.33 3.91 51.72
N GLU A 334 27.04 2.71 51.22
CA GLU A 334 26.60 1.61 52.07
C GLU A 334 27.37 0.35 51.69
N GLY A 335 28.42 0.11 52.49
CA GLY A 335 28.51 -1.12 53.28
C GLY A 335 28.39 -2.43 52.50
N ARG A 336 29.53 -2.92 52.02
CA ARG A 336 29.73 -4.34 51.71
C ARG A 336 29.68 -5.16 53.02
N TYR A 337 28.51 -5.69 53.36
CA TYR A 337 28.37 -6.83 54.27
C TYR A 337 28.25 -8.12 53.43
N PRO A 338 29.12 -9.12 53.61
CA PRO A 338 28.96 -10.42 52.98
C PRO A 338 27.86 -11.21 53.71
N GLY A 339 26.79 -11.56 52.98
CA GLY A 339 25.71 -12.41 53.46
C GLY A 339 26.09 -13.88 53.39
N TYR A 340 26.07 -14.49 54.57
CA TYR A 340 26.02 -15.90 54.96
C TYR A 340 25.62 -16.93 53.88
N ASP A 341 26.46 -17.95 53.73
CA ASP A 341 26.14 -19.25 53.11
C ASP A 341 25.09 -20.00 53.96
N GLU A 342 24.02 -20.45 53.32
CA GLU A 342 22.91 -21.23 53.92
C GLU A 342 23.24 -22.72 54.13
N GLU A 343 24.51 -23.14 54.10
CA GLU A 343 24.89 -24.56 54.15
C GLU A 343 25.38 -25.07 55.52
N GLU A 344 25.23 -24.29 56.60
CA GLU A 344 25.68 -24.70 57.95
C GLU A 344 24.58 -24.60 59.04
N ALA A 345 23.32 -24.78 58.67
CA ALA A 345 22.19 -24.80 59.62
C ALA A 345 21.60 -26.22 59.87
N GLU A 346 22.32 -27.29 59.51
CA GLU A 346 21.85 -28.68 59.69
C GLU A 346 22.77 -29.57 60.55
N LYS A 347 23.60 -28.98 61.43
CA LYS A 347 24.44 -29.74 62.40
C LYS A 347 24.32 -29.32 63.85
N MET A 348 23.20 -28.73 64.25
CA MET A 348 22.91 -28.44 65.66
C MET A 348 21.55 -28.99 66.13
N TYR A 349 21.14 -30.17 65.66
CA TYR A 349 20.08 -30.97 66.30
C TYR A 349 20.25 -32.48 66.07
N MET A 350 21.44 -33.03 66.35
CA MET A 350 21.66 -34.47 66.60
C MET A 350 22.68 -34.63 67.72
#